data_AF-A0A5D3BL44-F1
#
_entry.id   AF-A0A5D3BL44-F1
#
_cell.length_a   1.000
_cell.length_b   1.000
_cell.length_c   1.000
_cell.angle_alpha   90.00
_cell.angle_beta   90.00
_cell.angle_gamma   90.00
#
_symmetry.space_group_name_H-M   'P 1'
#
loop_
_entity.id
_entity.type
_entity.pdbx_description
1 polymer ?
#
loop_
_entity_poly.entity_id
_entity_poly.type
_entity_poly.pdbx_seq_one_letter_code
_entity_poly.pdbx_strand_id
1 'polypeptide(L)'
;MKNFVLLSLLSIVVTSTKRLQFCRVNAASPNAVLDTDGKKLRGGDQYYILPFFSRNTGGLALGNIQQEYRNECPLNVVPSTLRIFQRSSNDIFAHKP
;
A
#
# COMPACT_ATOMS: atom_id res chain seq x y z
N MET A 1 9.60 -17.15 -56.51
CA MET A 1 10.10 -16.99 -55.11
C MET A 1 9.91 -15.58 -54.55
N LYS A 2 10.03 -14.51 -55.35
CA LYS A 2 9.91 -13.11 -54.91
C LYS A 2 8.57 -12.75 -54.23
N ASN A 3 7.46 -13.34 -54.69
CA ASN A 3 6.13 -13.07 -54.14
C ASN A 3 5.91 -13.70 -52.75
N PHE A 4 6.52 -14.87 -52.48
CA PHE A 4 6.44 -15.53 -51.17
C PHE A 4 7.21 -14.76 -50.09
N VAL A 5 8.34 -14.16 -50.45
CA VAL A 5 9.13 -13.30 -49.55
C VAL A 5 8.35 -12.02 -49.21
N LEU A 6 7.68 -11.42 -50.20
CA LEU A 6 6.84 -10.24 -50.00
C LEU A 6 5.65 -10.52 -49.08
N LEU A 7 4.96 -11.65 -49.29
CA LEU A 7 3.86 -12.11 -48.44
C LEU A 7 4.31 -12.37 -46.99
N SER A 8 5.48 -12.98 -46.81
CA SER A 8 6.08 -13.19 -45.48
C SER A 8 6.39 -11.86 -44.78
N LEU A 9 6.97 -10.89 -45.47
CA LEU A 9 7.27 -9.57 -44.92
C LEU A 9 6.00 -8.80 -44.53
N LEU A 10 4.95 -8.84 -45.35
CA LEU A 10 3.65 -8.23 -45.01
C LEU A 10 3.03 -8.88 -43.76
N SER A 11 3.17 -10.20 -43.62
CA SER A 11 2.63 -10.94 -42.47
C SER A 11 3.29 -10.51 -41.15
N ILE A 12 4.60 -10.22 -41.18
CA ILE A 12 5.37 -9.77 -40.00
C ILE A 12 4.98 -8.34 -39.59
N VAL A 13 4.73 -7.46 -40.57
CA VAL A 13 4.27 -6.07 -40.31
C VAL A 13 2.86 -6.06 -39.72
N VAL A 14 1.94 -6.86 -40.27
CA VAL A 14 0.56 -6.97 -39.76
C VAL A 14 0.51 -7.57 -38.36
N THR A 15 1.34 -8.57 -38.05
CA THR A 15 1.39 -9.17 -36.71
C THR A 15 2.10 -8.29 -35.67
N SER A 16 3.05 -7.44 -36.07
CA SER A 16 3.70 -6.45 -35.19
C SER A 16 2.75 -5.35 -34.74
N THR A 17 1.76 -4.96 -35.55
CA THR A 17 0.73 -3.97 -35.14
C THR A 17 -0.30 -4.53 -34.15
N LYS A 18 -0.35 -5.86 -33.96
CA LYS A 18 -1.36 -6.56 -33.16
C LYS A 18 -0.82 -7.19 -31.86
N ARG A 19 0.44 -6.96 -31.51
CA ARG A 19 1.08 -7.39 -30.26
C ARG A 19 1.73 -6.14 -29.67
N LEU A 20 1.06 -5.40 -28.78
CA LEU A 20 1.26 -5.47 -27.33
C LEU A 20 0.01 -4.94 -26.62
N GLN A 21 -1.08 -5.71 -26.64
CA GLN A 21 -2.25 -5.45 -25.80
C GLN A 21 -2.45 -6.60 -24.80
N PHE A 22 -1.34 -7.07 -24.24
CA PHE A 22 -1.33 -7.94 -23.06
C PHE A 22 -0.86 -7.05 -21.89
N CYS A 23 -1.61 -7.07 -20.79
CA CYS A 23 -1.45 -6.25 -19.58
C CYS A 23 -2.09 -4.85 -19.57
N ARG A 24 -3.24 -4.65 -20.24
CA ARG A 24 -4.24 -3.71 -19.70
C ARG A 24 -5.29 -4.47 -18.92
N VAL A 25 -4.87 -4.94 -17.74
CA VAL A 25 -5.85 -5.14 -16.66
C VAL A 25 -6.36 -3.73 -16.35
N ASN A 26 -7.49 -3.35 -16.93
CA ASN A 26 -8.26 -2.16 -16.56
C ASN A 26 -8.89 -2.34 -15.17
N ALA A 27 -8.23 -3.05 -14.24
CA ALA A 27 -8.53 -2.88 -12.83
C ALA A 27 -7.98 -1.50 -12.51
N ALA A 28 -8.88 -0.51 -12.41
CA ALA A 28 -8.53 0.77 -11.82
C ALA A 28 -7.72 0.47 -10.55
N SER A 29 -6.54 1.09 -10.42
CA SER A 29 -5.74 0.98 -9.20
C SER A 29 -6.66 1.20 -7.99
N PRO A 30 -6.54 0.41 -6.92
CA PRO A 30 -7.30 0.66 -5.71
C PRO A 30 -7.19 2.12 -5.28
N ASN A 31 -8.27 2.65 -4.71
CA ASN A 31 -8.24 3.99 -4.14
C ASN A 31 -7.12 4.08 -3.10
N ALA A 32 -6.39 5.18 -3.12
CA ALA A 32 -5.33 5.41 -2.15
C ALA A 32 -5.94 5.56 -0.75
N VAL A 33 -5.27 4.97 0.26
CA VAL A 33 -5.58 5.22 1.66
C VAL A 33 -5.27 6.69 1.96
N LEU A 34 -6.13 7.31 2.78
CA LEU A 34 -5.99 8.69 3.20
C LEU A 34 -5.56 8.76 4.67
N ASP A 35 -4.78 9.78 5.02
CA ASP A 35 -4.52 10.15 6.41
C ASP A 35 -5.73 10.88 7.02
N THR A 36 -5.62 11.27 8.29
CA THR A 36 -6.68 12.01 9.01
C THR A 36 -6.96 13.40 8.46
N ASP A 37 -6.08 13.94 7.61
CA ASP A 37 -6.27 15.21 6.90
C ASP A 37 -6.84 15.00 5.48
N GLY A 38 -7.07 13.75 5.07
CA GLY A 38 -7.58 13.40 3.75
C GLY A 38 -6.51 13.38 2.65
N LYS A 39 -5.22 13.40 2.98
CA LYS A 39 -4.13 13.31 1.99
C LYS A 39 -3.76 11.85 1.76
N LYS A 40 -3.30 11.55 0.55
CA LYS A 40 -2.91 10.18 0.16
C LYS A 40 -1.62 9.76 0.86
N LEU A 41 -1.62 8.57 1.47
CA LEU A 41 -0.42 7.99 2.06
C LEU A 41 0.68 7.78 1.00
N ARG A 42 1.94 8.02 1.39
CA ARG A 42 3.12 7.80 0.55
C ARG A 42 4.11 6.87 1.25
N GLY A 43 4.76 6.03 0.46
CA GLY A 43 5.86 5.20 0.96
C GLY A 43 7.04 6.09 1.35
N GLY A 44 7.65 5.82 2.50
CA GLY A 44 8.76 6.60 3.05
C GLY A 44 8.34 7.66 4.08
N ASP A 45 7.06 8.04 4.11
CA ASP A 45 6.54 8.97 5.11
C ASP A 45 6.23 8.24 6.43
N GLN A 46 6.35 8.96 7.55
CA GLN A 46 6.07 8.44 8.89
C GLN A 46 4.65 8.79 9.31
N TYR A 47 3.91 7.78 9.77
CA TYR A 47 2.55 7.93 10.23
C TYR A 47 2.31 7.19 11.54
N TYR A 48 1.36 7.69 12.35
CA TYR A 48 0.85 6.95 13.50
C TYR A 48 -0.35 6.10 13.10
N ILE A 49 -0.39 4.85 13.57
CA ILE A 49 -1.55 3.97 13.39
C ILE A 49 -2.44 4.10 14.62
N LEU A 50 -3.56 4.80 14.48
CA LEU A 50 -4.50 5.07 15.57
C LEU A 50 -5.75 4.17 15.49
N PRO A 51 -6.32 3.76 16.64
CA PRO A 51 -7.61 3.10 16.65
C PRO A 51 -8.71 4.10 16.24
N PHE A 52 -9.61 3.69 15.34
CA PHE A 52 -10.75 4.51 14.94
C PHE A 52 -11.62 4.90 16.15
N PHE A 53 -11.91 3.91 17.00
CA PHE A 53 -12.60 4.10 18.26
C PHE A 53 -11.88 3.30 19.34
N SER A 54 -11.22 4.00 20.26
CA SER A 54 -10.81 3.41 21.53
C SER A 54 -10.97 4.43 22.65
N ARG A 55 -11.62 4.00 23.73
CA ARG A 55 -11.69 4.82 24.94
C ARG A 55 -10.44 4.67 25.79
N ASN A 56 -9.70 3.56 25.71
CA ASN A 56 -8.72 3.19 26.74
C ASN A 56 -7.30 2.93 26.21
N THR A 57 -7.06 3.02 24.90
CA THR A 57 -5.75 2.74 24.30
C THR A 57 -5.35 3.85 23.33
N GLY A 58 -4.05 4.10 23.21
CA GLY A 58 -3.46 4.96 22.19
C GLY A 58 -3.19 4.21 20.87
N GLY A 59 -2.35 4.81 20.03
CA GLY A 59 -1.88 4.20 18.78
C GLY A 59 -0.98 2.98 18.99
N LEU A 60 -0.61 2.33 17.89
CA LEU A 60 0.34 1.22 17.91
C LEU A 60 1.76 1.71 18.24
N ALA A 61 2.49 0.90 19.00
CA ALA A 61 3.88 1.12 19.39
C ALA A 61 4.67 -0.19 19.37
N LEU A 62 5.99 -0.09 19.41
CA LEU A 62 6.87 -1.25 19.61
C LEU A 62 7.02 -1.55 21.10
N GLY A 63 6.89 -2.81 21.49
CA GLY A 63 7.04 -3.25 22.86
C GLY A 63 7.06 -4.76 22.99
N ASN A 64 7.35 -5.25 24.19
CA ASN A 64 7.34 -6.68 24.50
C ASN A 64 5.98 -7.09 25.07
N ILE A 65 5.45 -8.22 24.60
CA ILE A 65 4.18 -8.77 25.12
C ILE A 65 4.33 -9.34 26.54
N GLN A 66 5.55 -9.74 26.92
CA GLN A 66 5.87 -10.30 28.22
C GLN A 66 6.86 -9.39 28.94
N GLN A 67 6.55 -9.07 30.19
CA GLN A 67 7.29 -8.07 30.96
C GLN A 67 8.71 -8.53 31.35
N GLU A 68 8.92 -9.83 31.43
CA GLU A 68 10.22 -10.46 31.71
C GLU A 68 11.23 -10.21 30.57
N TYR A 69 10.75 -10.15 29.33
CA TYR A 69 11.56 -10.03 28.12
C TYR A 69 11.68 -8.59 27.62
N ARG A 70 11.58 -7.58 28.51
CA ARG A 70 11.49 -6.15 28.14
C ARG A 70 12.61 -5.67 27.20
N ASN A 71 13.78 -6.28 27.25
CA ASN A 71 14.96 -5.87 26.47
C ASN A 71 15.33 -6.87 25.37
N GLU A 72 14.48 -7.86 25.10
CA GLU A 72 14.74 -8.83 24.05
C GLU A 72 14.16 -8.36 22.72
N CYS A 73 14.88 -8.70 21.66
CA CYS A 73 14.49 -8.47 20.29
C CYS A 73 14.24 -9.84 19.62
N PRO A 74 13.29 -9.95 18.69
CA PRO A 74 12.51 -8.87 18.09
C PRO A 74 11.38 -8.35 18.97
N LEU A 75 11.09 -7.05 18.87
CA LEU A 75 9.94 -6.43 19.54
C LEU A 75 8.62 -6.77 18.83
N ASN A 76 7.52 -6.73 19.58
CA ASN A 76 6.17 -6.85 19.04
C ASN A 76 5.56 -5.47 18.75
N VAL A 77 4.55 -5.44 17.88
CA VAL A 77 3.69 -4.26 17.69
C VAL A 77 2.49 -4.41 18.62
N VAL A 78 2.34 -3.48 19.57
CA VAL A 78 1.31 -3.52 20.63
C VAL A 78 0.57 -2.19 20.73
N PRO A 79 -0.72 -2.17 21.13
CA PRO A 79 -1.41 -0.92 21.44
C PRO A 79 -0.78 -0.22 22.63
N SER A 80 -0.53 1.09 22.51
CA SER A 80 -0.02 1.89 23.62
C SER A 80 -1.08 2.06 24.71
N THR A 81 -0.66 1.95 25.98
CA THR A 81 -1.50 2.26 27.14
C THR A 81 -1.62 3.76 27.39
N LEU A 82 -0.69 4.56 26.85
CA LEU A 82 -0.73 6.01 26.92
C LEU A 82 -1.70 6.55 25.88
N ARG A 83 -2.73 7.28 26.34
CA ARG A 83 -3.61 8.06 25.48
C ARG A 83 -2.86 9.30 25.00
N ILE A 84 -2.06 9.14 23.96
CA ILE A 84 -1.60 10.30 23.22
C ILE A 84 -2.77 10.69 22.31
N PHE A 85 -3.66 11.58 22.78
CA PHE A 85 -4.57 12.33 21.90
C PHE A 85 -3.73 13.35 21.12
N GLN A 86 -2.79 12.89 20.31
CA GLN A 86 -2.25 13.70 19.25
C GLN A 86 -3.19 13.49 18.07
N ARG A 87 -4.13 14.41 17.89
CA ARG A 87 -4.72 14.62 16.57
C ARG A 87 -3.59 15.22 15.73
N SER A 88 -2.79 14.36 15.11
CA SER A 88 -1.64 14.76 14.31
C SER A 88 -2.01 14.64 12.84
N SER A 89 -1.48 15.53 12.01
CA SER A 89 -1.67 15.52 10.55
C SER A 89 -1.26 14.18 9.88
N ASN A 90 -0.51 13.35 10.60
CA ASN A 90 0.11 12.11 10.09
C ASN A 90 -0.56 10.83 10.63
N ASP A 91 -1.81 10.87 11.06
CA ASP A 91 -2.48 9.67 11.56
C ASP A 91 -3.13 8.89 10.40
N ILE A 92 -2.98 7.56 10.38
CA ILE A 92 -3.60 6.71 9.34
C ILE A 92 -5.04 6.38 9.71
N PHE A 93 -5.97 6.64 8.78
CA PHE A 93 -7.32 6.12 8.86
C PHE A 93 -7.59 5.15 7.70
N ALA A 94 -7.78 3.88 8.03
CA ALA A 94 -8.34 2.94 7.06
C ALA A 94 -9.85 3.17 6.97
N HIS A 95 -10.27 4.10 6.10
CA HIS A 95 -11.68 4.19 5.73
C HIS A 95 -12.01 3.01 4.80
N LYS A 96 -12.78 2.04 5.31
CA LYS A 96 -13.38 1.01 4.46
C LYS A 96 -14.60 1.64 3.77
N PRO A 97 -14.66 1.67 2.43
CA PRO A 97 -15.84 2.13 1.70
C PRO A 97 -17.06 1.23 1.95
#